data_AF-A0A8C3L035-F1
#
_entry.id   AF-A0A8C3L035-F1
#
_cell.length_a   1.000
_cell.length_b   1.000
_cell.length_c   1.000
_cell.angle_alpha   90.00
_cell.angle_beta   90.00
_cell.angle_gamma   90.00
#
_symmetry.space_group_name_H-M   'P 1'
#
loop_
_entity.id
_entity.type
_entity.pdbx_description
1 polymer ?
#
loop_
_entity_poly.entity_id
_entity_poly.type
_entity_poly.pdbx_seq_one_letter_code
_entity_poly.pdbx_strand_id
1 'polypeptide(L)'
;MEAGGWRPGTAVFEREKVQRVISWLKKTFENQPMPQFDVNAQTINLLHVLMEYSEERERDVSFLIEDMKERAAEYDAETEYLQSFLTESLDLSPSSLSKEGSAHLETLVDSATILEVEDLSLTSFFCAMNDRSLELHEAESKNKEMEQELLNFKEKLTATLLLEEQLEKDLEKVKTHLEIEEAKSESRLQNLQFLKDKSEDLRIRIKTAEKQLATSGLDQSLMHESLVNLSEKLDGMQREMVHVKRKLDCYLDLPPNLSLARVKVEEAKRELNALEVKFSKKIEMLTREMLETRRL
;
A
#
# COMPACT_ATOMS: atom_id res chain seq x y z
N MET A 1 3.86 49.03 23.84
CA MET A 1 5.29 49.10 23.48
C MET A 1 6.06 49.41 24.76
N GLU A 2 6.46 48.38 25.49
CA GLU A 2 7.37 48.52 26.63
C GLU A 2 8.72 47.96 26.19
N ALA A 3 9.68 48.86 26.03
CA ALA A 3 11.05 48.54 25.68
C ALA A 3 11.76 48.01 26.93
N GLY A 4 12.07 46.72 26.93
CA GLY A 4 12.81 46.05 28.00
C GLY A 4 14.24 46.58 28.09
N GLY A 5 14.57 47.16 29.26
CA GLY A 5 15.93 47.57 29.60
C GLY A 5 16.85 46.35 29.77
N TRP A 6 17.94 46.33 29.00
CA TRP A 6 19.04 45.38 29.14
C TRP A 6 19.81 45.66 30.43
N ARG A 7 19.89 44.68 31.35
CA ARG A 7 20.66 44.79 32.59
C ARG A 7 22.16 44.56 32.31
N PRO A 8 23.08 45.44 32.75
CA PRO A 8 24.53 45.29 32.52
C PRO A 8 25.16 43.98 33.04
N GLY A 9 24.53 43.30 34.01
CA GLY A 9 25.04 42.04 34.58
C GLY A 9 24.96 40.82 33.66
N THR A 10 24.06 40.82 32.66
CA THR A 10 23.93 39.67 31.74
C THR A 10 25.06 39.60 30.72
N ALA A 11 25.56 40.76 30.27
CA ALA A 11 26.63 40.84 29.29
C ALA A 11 28.03 40.45 29.85
N VAL A 12 28.24 40.65 31.16
CA VAL A 12 29.48 40.22 31.84
C VAL A 12 29.50 38.71 31.99
N PHE A 13 28.38 38.12 32.39
CA PHE A 13 28.22 36.67 32.55
C PHE A 13 28.37 35.92 31.21
N GLU A 14 27.85 36.45 30.11
CA GLU A 14 28.04 35.85 28.77
C GLU A 14 29.51 35.91 28.31
N ARG A 15 30.23 36.99 28.63
CA ARG A 15 31.66 37.11 28.29
C ARG A 15 32.53 36.11 29.05
N GLU A 16 32.27 35.93 30.35
CA GLU A 16 32.97 34.95 31.19
C GLU A 16 32.74 33.52 30.70
N LYS A 17 31.49 33.18 30.33
CA LYS A 17 31.15 31.88 29.74
C LYS A 17 31.92 31.59 28.45
N VAL A 18 31.97 32.56 27.54
CA VAL A 18 32.73 32.44 26.27
C VAL A 18 34.21 32.22 26.56
N GLN A 19 34.79 32.95 27.52
CA GLN A 19 36.20 32.80 27.89
C GLN A 19 36.51 31.42 28.48
N ARG A 20 35.64 30.90 29.36
CA ARG A 20 35.79 29.55 29.92
C ARG A 20 35.76 28.48 28.83
N VAL A 21 34.77 28.55 27.93
CA VAL A 21 34.65 27.62 26.79
C VAL A 21 35.87 27.66 25.88
N ILE A 22 36.38 28.85 25.55
CA ILE A 22 37.57 28.99 24.70
C ILE A 22 38.82 28.42 25.39
N SER A 23 38.99 28.66 26.70
CA SER A 23 40.10 28.11 27.47
C SER A 23 40.02 26.58 27.59
N TRP A 24 38.82 26.03 27.82
CA TRP A 24 38.58 24.59 27.83
C TRP A 24 38.90 23.97 26.47
N LEU A 25 38.40 24.54 25.36
CA LEU A 25 38.71 24.06 24.02
C LEU A 25 40.22 24.13 23.73
N LYS A 26 40.92 25.17 24.16
CA LYS A 26 42.39 25.23 24.02
C LYS A 26 43.09 24.09 24.78
N LYS A 27 42.64 23.76 26.00
CA LYS A 27 43.15 22.63 26.80
C LYS A 27 42.84 21.29 26.12
N THR A 28 41.63 21.09 25.62
CA THR A 28 41.21 19.83 24.97
C THR A 28 41.94 19.59 23.66
N PHE A 29 42.24 20.65 22.90
CA PHE A 29 42.88 20.58 21.58
C PHE A 29 44.37 21.00 21.62
N GLU A 30 45.07 20.90 22.76
CA GLU A 30 46.49 21.31 22.91
C GLU A 30 47.42 20.82 21.77
N ASN A 31 47.08 19.70 21.12
CA ASN A 31 47.85 19.08 20.02
C ASN A 31 47.19 19.13 18.62
N GLN A 32 46.05 19.80 18.45
CA GLN A 32 45.33 19.88 17.17
C GLN A 32 44.82 21.30 16.89
N PRO A 33 44.75 21.74 15.62
CA PRO A 33 44.15 23.03 15.29
C PRO A 33 42.66 23.02 15.68
N MET A 34 42.26 24.02 16.47
CA MET A 34 40.87 24.20 16.89
C MET A 34 39.94 24.27 15.67
N PRO A 35 38.90 23.43 15.59
CA PRO A 35 37.92 23.50 14.50
C PRO A 35 37.26 24.87 14.45
N GLN A 36 37.04 25.40 13.24
CA GLN A 36 36.25 26.62 13.07
C GLN A 36 34.79 26.32 13.47
N PHE A 37 34.24 27.13 14.38
CA PHE A 37 32.87 27.01 14.84
C PHE A 37 32.21 28.37 14.83
N ASP A 38 30.91 28.39 14.54
CA ASP A 38 30.12 29.62 14.55
C ASP A 38 29.88 30.04 16.00
N VAL A 39 30.40 31.21 16.37
CA VAL A 39 30.24 31.82 17.70
C VAL A 39 28.83 32.42 17.81
N ASN A 40 27.83 31.55 17.82
CA ASN A 40 26.44 31.88 18.13
C ASN A 40 26.16 31.61 19.61
N ALA A 41 25.24 32.37 20.23
CA ALA A 41 24.83 32.18 21.62
C ALA A 41 24.33 30.75 21.89
N GLN A 42 23.66 30.12 20.92
CA GLN A 42 23.26 28.71 21.02
C GLN A 42 24.46 27.77 21.05
N THR A 43 25.44 27.97 20.17
CA THR A 43 26.67 27.17 20.10
C THR A 43 27.49 27.30 21.38
N ILE A 44 27.65 28.52 21.89
CA ILE A 44 28.39 28.76 23.15
C ILE A 44 27.69 28.14 24.35
N ASN A 45 26.36 28.22 24.43
CA ASN A 45 25.63 27.58 25.52
C ASN A 45 25.75 26.05 25.46
N LEU A 46 25.66 25.44 24.26
CA LEU A 46 25.87 24.01 24.09
C LEU A 46 27.30 23.59 24.49
N LEU A 47 28.32 24.34 24.03
CA LEU A 47 29.71 24.10 24.39
C LEU A 47 29.98 24.30 25.88
N HIS A 48 29.31 25.25 26.53
CA HIS A 48 29.40 25.45 27.98
C HIS A 48 28.83 24.25 28.76
N VAL A 49 27.67 23.73 28.34
CA VAL A 49 27.09 22.52 28.95
C VAL A 49 28.01 21.31 28.73
N LEU A 50 28.57 21.15 27.53
CA LEU A 50 29.54 20.08 27.24
C LEU A 50 30.81 20.21 28.08
N MET A 51 31.33 21.43 28.25
CA MET A 51 32.46 21.72 29.12
C MET A 51 32.15 21.31 30.56
N GLU A 52 31.04 21.80 31.14
CA GLU A 52 30.63 21.46 32.52
C GLU A 52 30.51 19.95 32.72
N TYR A 53 29.85 19.26 31.78
CA TYR A 53 29.73 17.80 31.82
C TYR A 53 31.09 17.09 31.69
N SER A 54 31.99 17.62 30.87
CA SER A 54 33.34 17.05 30.74
C SER A 54 34.21 17.29 31.97
N GLU A 55 34.12 18.47 32.61
CA GLU A 55 34.86 18.82 33.82
C GLU A 55 34.35 18.01 35.02
N GLU A 56 33.03 17.80 35.12
CA GLU A 56 32.41 16.94 36.11
C GLU A 56 32.89 15.49 35.95
N ARG A 57 32.82 14.95 34.73
CA ARG A 57 33.33 13.61 34.45
C ARG A 57 34.84 13.48 34.69
N GLU A 58 35.66 14.48 34.33
CA GLU A 58 37.11 14.50 34.59
C GLU A 58 37.38 14.50 36.11
N ARG A 59 36.58 15.22 36.89
CA ARG A 59 36.67 15.23 38.35
C ARG A 59 36.31 13.87 38.95
N ASP A 60 35.23 13.25 38.50
CA ASP A 60 34.79 11.93 38.98
C ASP A 60 35.84 10.85 38.67
N VAL A 61 36.39 10.88 37.46
CA VAL A 61 37.50 9.99 37.07
C VAL A 61 38.73 10.26 37.93
N SER A 62 39.06 11.52 38.22
CA SER A 62 40.18 11.87 39.10
C SER A 62 39.98 11.34 40.52
N PHE A 63 38.76 11.40 41.07
CA PHE A 63 38.46 10.84 42.38
C PHE A 63 38.60 9.31 42.39
N LEU A 64 38.10 8.64 41.34
CA LEU A 64 38.26 7.19 41.20
C LEU A 64 39.74 6.79 41.12
N ILE A 65 40.55 7.54 40.38
CA ILE A 65 42.00 7.27 40.28
C ILE A 65 42.67 7.40 41.66
N GLU A 66 42.31 8.43 42.43
CA GLU A 66 42.92 8.64 43.75
C GLU A 66 42.48 7.56 44.75
N ASP A 67 41.20 7.19 44.77
CA ASP A 67 40.67 6.07 45.56
C ASP A 67 41.38 4.74 45.21
N MET A 68 41.57 4.45 43.92
CA MET A 68 42.29 3.25 43.49
C MET A 68 43.75 3.25 43.94
N LYS A 69 44.42 4.41 43.95
CA LYS A 69 45.80 4.53 44.44
C LYS A 69 45.90 4.34 45.94
N GLU A 70 45.00 4.95 46.70
CA GLU A 70 44.94 4.80 48.15
C GLU A 70 44.74 3.33 48.52
N ARG A 71 43.76 2.67 47.88
CA ARG A 71 43.52 1.24 48.07
C ARG A 71 44.72 0.38 47.70
N ALA A 72 45.41 0.69 46.59
CA ALA A 72 46.63 -0.03 46.22
C ALA A 72 47.72 0.12 47.29
N ALA A 73 47.92 1.31 47.83
CA ALA A 73 48.89 1.55 48.90
C ALA A 73 48.51 0.81 50.20
N GLU A 74 47.21 0.73 50.53
CA GLU A 74 46.72 -0.07 51.67
C GLU A 74 47.02 -1.56 51.48
N TYR A 75 46.74 -2.11 50.29
CA TYR A 75 47.04 -3.51 49.98
C TYR A 75 48.54 -3.81 49.99
N ASP A 76 49.38 -2.91 49.49
CA ASP A 76 50.84 -3.05 49.54
C ASP A 76 51.33 -3.08 51.00
N ALA A 77 50.83 -2.16 51.84
CA ALA A 77 51.20 -2.11 53.26
C ALA A 77 50.73 -3.35 54.04
N GLU A 78 49.51 -3.84 53.76
CA GLU A 78 49.00 -5.08 54.37
C GLU A 78 49.80 -6.30 53.89
N THR A 79 50.20 -6.34 52.62
CA THR A 79 51.05 -7.40 52.07
C THR A 79 52.41 -7.44 52.76
N GLU A 80 53.06 -6.29 52.94
CA GLU A 80 54.32 -6.17 53.67
C GLU A 80 54.17 -6.62 55.14
N TYR A 81 53.08 -6.18 55.80
CA TYR A 81 52.76 -6.59 57.16
C TYR A 81 52.59 -8.11 57.28
N LEU A 82 51.74 -8.72 56.45
CA LEU A 82 51.50 -10.16 56.46
C LEU A 82 52.76 -10.96 56.14
N GLN A 83 53.55 -10.52 55.15
CA GLN A 83 54.82 -11.17 54.80
C GLN A 83 55.81 -11.13 55.96
N SER A 84 55.94 -9.97 56.63
CA SER A 84 56.81 -9.82 57.80
C SER A 84 56.35 -10.72 58.95
N PHE A 85 55.05 -10.76 59.23
CA PHE A 85 54.46 -11.59 60.27
C PHE A 85 54.69 -13.08 60.03
N LEU A 86 54.45 -13.57 58.81
CA LEU A 86 54.67 -14.97 58.44
C LEU A 86 56.14 -15.38 58.56
N THR A 87 57.06 -14.49 58.18
CA THR A 87 58.50 -14.76 58.22
C THR A 87 59.04 -14.69 59.66
N GLU A 88 58.68 -13.67 60.44
CA GLU A 88 59.24 -13.43 61.77
C GLU A 88 58.60 -14.32 62.87
N SER A 89 57.28 -14.55 62.78
CA SER A 89 56.55 -15.29 63.83
C SER A 89 56.45 -16.79 63.55
N LEU A 90 56.41 -17.21 62.28
CA LEU A 90 56.17 -18.59 61.89
C LEU A 90 57.32 -19.25 61.11
N ASP A 91 58.37 -18.49 60.73
CA ASP A 91 59.48 -18.94 59.87
C ASP A 91 59.01 -19.58 58.55
N LEU A 92 57.86 -19.10 58.06
CA LEU A 92 57.26 -19.55 56.81
C LEU A 92 57.69 -18.61 55.68
N SER A 93 58.63 -19.08 54.87
CA SER A 93 59.02 -18.42 53.62
C SER A 93 58.40 -19.15 52.43
N PRO A 94 58.13 -18.47 51.29
CA PRO A 94 57.76 -19.13 50.03
C PRO A 94 58.78 -20.21 49.60
N SER A 95 60.04 -20.07 50.00
CA SER A 95 61.10 -21.07 49.76
C SER A 95 61.01 -22.31 50.64
N SER A 96 60.19 -22.29 51.69
CA SER A 96 59.97 -23.42 52.61
C SER A 96 58.98 -24.45 52.03
N LEU A 97 58.28 -24.11 50.95
CA LEU A 97 57.38 -25.01 50.23
C LEU A 97 58.15 -25.94 49.28
N SER A 98 57.60 -27.13 49.05
CA SER A 98 58.07 -27.99 47.95
C SER A 98 57.77 -27.33 46.60
N LYS A 99 58.50 -27.70 45.54
CA LYS A 99 58.22 -27.22 44.17
C LYS A 99 56.76 -27.43 43.77
N GLU A 100 56.18 -28.55 44.20
CA GLU A 100 54.79 -28.88 43.94
C GLU A 100 53.84 -27.98 44.72
N GLY A 101 54.10 -27.75 46.01
CA GLY A 101 53.31 -26.83 46.83
C GLY A 101 53.31 -25.40 46.30
N SER A 102 54.47 -24.90 45.85
CA SER A 102 54.56 -23.58 45.21
C SER A 102 53.73 -23.51 43.93
N ALA A 103 53.79 -24.53 43.07
CA ALA A 103 53.00 -24.56 41.83
C ALA A 103 51.49 -24.60 42.08
N HIS A 104 51.04 -25.33 43.11
CA HIS A 104 49.62 -25.36 43.48
C HIS A 104 49.14 -24.01 44.02
N LEU A 105 49.97 -23.34 44.84
CA LEU A 105 49.65 -22.01 45.36
C LEU A 105 49.60 -20.97 44.23
N GLU A 106 50.57 -21.00 43.31
CA GLU A 106 50.58 -20.14 42.12
C GLU A 106 49.31 -20.35 41.28
N THR A 107 48.96 -21.60 40.98
CA THR A 107 47.72 -21.93 40.23
C THR A 107 46.47 -21.44 40.96
N LEU A 108 46.44 -21.53 42.29
CA LEU A 108 45.30 -21.08 43.10
C LEU A 108 45.17 -19.55 43.08
N VAL A 109 46.29 -18.83 43.20
CA VAL A 109 46.32 -17.36 43.09
C VAL A 109 45.92 -16.93 41.69
N ASP A 110 46.49 -17.54 40.65
CA ASP A 110 46.12 -17.27 39.25
C ASP A 110 44.61 -17.49 39.04
N SER A 111 44.07 -18.59 39.56
CA SER A 111 42.63 -18.87 39.47
C SER A 111 41.78 -17.82 40.21
N ALA A 112 42.22 -17.36 41.38
CA ALA A 112 41.54 -16.28 42.12
C ALA A 112 41.57 -14.97 41.35
N THR A 113 42.71 -14.63 40.73
CA THR A 113 42.83 -13.40 39.92
C THR A 113 41.96 -13.46 38.65
N ILE A 114 41.89 -14.61 37.97
CA ILE A 114 41.04 -14.80 36.78
C ILE A 114 39.55 -14.70 37.15
N LEU A 115 39.16 -15.25 38.30
CA LEU A 115 37.78 -15.21 38.78
C LEU A 115 37.45 -13.93 39.55
N GLU A 116 38.42 -13.04 39.76
CA GLU A 116 38.29 -11.77 40.49
C GLU A 116 37.77 -11.97 41.92
N VAL A 117 38.27 -13.00 42.63
CA VAL A 117 37.86 -13.34 44.00
C VAL A 117 38.83 -12.78 45.03
N GLU A 118 38.29 -12.14 46.07
CA GLU A 118 39.08 -11.48 47.14
C GLU A 118 39.65 -12.47 48.17
N ASP A 119 39.02 -13.64 48.35
CA ASP A 119 39.43 -14.66 49.32
C ASP A 119 39.68 -16.03 48.66
N LEU A 120 40.58 -16.82 49.27
CA LEU A 120 40.87 -18.17 48.81
C LEU A 120 39.88 -19.22 49.36
N SER A 121 38.66 -18.77 49.70
CA SER A 121 37.59 -19.61 50.22
C SER A 121 36.98 -20.45 49.10
N LEU A 122 36.79 -21.74 49.36
CA LEU A 122 36.14 -22.65 48.42
C LEU A 122 34.75 -22.16 48.01
N THR A 123 33.99 -21.55 48.93
CA THR A 123 32.65 -21.03 48.64
C THR A 123 32.69 -19.91 47.61
N SER A 124 33.63 -18.97 47.75
CA SER A 124 33.77 -17.84 46.84
C SER A 124 34.19 -18.27 45.43
N PHE A 125 35.10 -19.24 45.33
CA PHE A 125 35.42 -19.90 44.06
C PHE A 125 34.19 -20.54 43.41
N PHE A 126 33.40 -21.32 44.17
CA PHE A 126 32.19 -21.94 43.63
C PHE A 126 31.14 -20.91 43.20
N CYS A 127 30.96 -19.83 43.95
CA CYS A 127 30.07 -18.74 43.58
C CYS A 127 30.54 -18.07 42.28
N ALA A 128 31.79 -17.61 42.21
CA ALA A 128 32.34 -16.96 41.02
C ALA A 128 32.29 -17.86 39.78
N MET A 129 32.64 -19.15 39.92
CA MET A 129 32.54 -20.11 38.83
C MET A 129 31.10 -20.31 38.35
N ASN A 130 30.13 -20.40 39.27
CA ASN A 130 28.72 -20.54 38.92
C ASN A 130 28.19 -19.27 38.25
N ASP A 131 28.53 -18.09 38.76
CA ASP A 131 28.12 -16.81 38.18
C ASP A 131 28.66 -16.67 36.76
N ARG A 132 29.94 -16.93 36.54
CA ARG A 132 30.55 -16.95 35.19
C ARG A 132 29.91 -18.00 34.27
N SER A 133 29.58 -19.17 34.80
CA SER A 133 28.90 -20.23 34.02
C SER A 133 27.48 -19.82 33.62
N LEU A 134 26.76 -19.13 34.50
CA LEU A 134 25.44 -18.57 34.21
C LEU A 134 25.53 -17.45 33.16
N GLU A 135 26.45 -16.50 33.33
CA GLU A 135 26.71 -15.43 32.35
C GLU A 135 27.03 -16.01 30.96
N LEU A 136 27.88 -17.04 30.91
CA LEU A 136 28.24 -17.73 29.67
C LEU A 136 27.00 -18.36 29.02
N HIS A 137 26.19 -19.09 29.79
CA HIS A 137 24.98 -19.73 29.25
C HIS A 137 23.95 -18.69 28.76
N GLU A 138 23.76 -17.60 29.49
CA GLU A 138 22.87 -16.50 29.08
C GLU A 138 23.36 -15.86 27.77
N ALA A 139 24.67 -15.57 27.67
CA ALA A 139 25.28 -15.03 26.46
C ALA A 139 25.15 -15.99 25.27
N GLU A 140 25.38 -17.29 25.47
CA GLU A 140 25.21 -18.32 24.44
C GLU A 140 23.75 -18.44 23.98
N SER A 141 22.79 -18.41 24.92
CA SER A 141 21.36 -18.43 24.61
C SER A 141 20.95 -17.22 23.77
N LYS A 142 21.42 -16.02 24.15
CA LYS A 142 21.16 -14.79 23.41
C LYS A 142 21.80 -14.80 22.02
N ASN A 143 23.02 -15.34 21.89
CA ASN A 143 23.66 -15.51 20.59
C ASN A 143 22.84 -16.43 19.67
N LYS A 144 22.36 -17.57 20.19
CA LYS A 144 21.50 -18.49 19.41
C LYS A 144 20.20 -17.83 18.97
N GLU A 145 19.57 -17.05 19.85
CA GLU A 145 18.37 -16.27 19.51
C GLU A 145 18.66 -15.26 18.39
N MET A 146 19.73 -14.48 18.51
CA MET A 146 20.16 -13.53 17.48
C MET A 146 20.48 -14.21 16.14
N GLU A 147 21.13 -15.37 16.14
CA GLU A 147 21.39 -16.16 14.93
C GLU A 147 20.10 -16.60 14.25
N GLN A 148 19.10 -17.02 15.03
CA GLN A 148 17.78 -17.40 14.52
C GLN A 148 17.02 -16.19 13.95
N GLU A 149 17.08 -15.03 14.62
CA GLU A 149 16.50 -13.79 14.11
C GLU A 149 17.17 -13.34 12.80
N LEU A 150 18.50 -13.45 12.71
CA LEU A 150 19.26 -13.13 11.51
C LEU A 150 18.84 -14.04 10.35
N LEU A 151 18.67 -15.35 10.60
CA LEU A 151 18.19 -16.29 9.58
C LEU A 151 16.78 -15.92 9.09
N ASN A 152 15.85 -15.61 10.01
CA ASN A 152 14.49 -15.17 9.68
C ASN A 152 14.51 -13.87 8.87
N PHE A 153 15.34 -12.90 9.25
CA PHE A 153 15.49 -11.65 8.50
C PHE A 153 16.04 -11.90 7.09
N LYS A 154 17.01 -12.82 6.95
CA LYS A 154 17.55 -13.22 5.65
C LYS A 154 16.49 -13.85 4.75
N GLU A 155 15.65 -14.73 5.28
CA GLU A 155 14.52 -15.34 4.54
C GLU A 155 13.48 -14.30 4.10
N LYS A 156 13.14 -13.35 4.99
CA LYS A 156 12.25 -12.24 4.65
C LYS A 156 12.84 -11.33 3.58
N LEU A 157 14.14 -11.05 3.67
CA LEU A 157 14.85 -10.23 2.70
C LEU A 157 14.86 -10.88 1.32
N THR A 158 15.17 -12.18 1.22
CA THR A 158 15.14 -12.89 -0.06
C THR A 158 13.74 -12.95 -0.65
N ALA A 159 12.70 -13.19 0.16
CA ALA A 159 11.31 -13.15 -0.31
C ALA A 159 10.90 -11.76 -0.82
N THR A 160 11.35 -10.69 -0.14
CA THR A 160 11.06 -9.31 -0.53
C THR A 160 11.77 -8.93 -1.83
N LEU A 161 13.04 -9.32 -1.99
CA LEU A 161 13.80 -9.10 -3.23
C LEU A 161 13.17 -9.82 -4.44
N LEU A 162 12.68 -11.06 -4.24
CA LEU A 162 11.97 -11.78 -5.31
C LEU A 162 10.66 -11.07 -5.69
N LEU A 163 9.93 -10.54 -4.71
CA LEU A 163 8.71 -9.77 -4.97
C LEU A 163 9.03 -8.46 -5.71
N GLU A 164 10.11 -7.77 -5.34
CA GLU A 164 10.59 -6.57 -6.02
C GLU A 164 10.89 -6.85 -7.51
N GLU A 165 11.66 -7.90 -7.81
CA GLU A 165 11.97 -8.29 -9.19
C GLU A 165 10.69 -8.62 -9.99
N GLN A 166 9.70 -9.25 -9.34
CA GLN A 166 8.41 -9.53 -9.96
C GLN A 166 7.61 -8.25 -10.25
N LEU A 167 7.58 -7.30 -9.31
CA LEU A 167 6.92 -6.02 -9.48
C LEU A 167 7.57 -5.20 -10.59
N GLU A 168 8.89 -5.23 -10.73
CA GLU A 168 9.61 -4.56 -11.81
C GLU A 168 9.22 -5.14 -13.18
N LYS A 169 9.16 -6.47 -13.30
CA LYS A 169 8.68 -7.14 -14.52
C LYS A 169 7.25 -6.78 -14.86
N ASP A 170 6.37 -6.70 -13.87
CA ASP A 170 4.97 -6.36 -14.09
C ASP A 170 4.78 -4.88 -14.43
N LEU A 171 5.60 -3.99 -13.88
CA LEU A 171 5.65 -2.57 -14.26
C LEU A 171 6.02 -2.43 -15.74
N GLU A 172 7.03 -3.14 -16.22
CA GLU A 172 7.45 -3.08 -17.63
C GLU A 172 6.34 -3.61 -18.57
N LYS A 173 5.63 -4.68 -18.18
CA LYS A 173 4.45 -5.14 -18.93
C LYS A 173 3.33 -4.10 -18.96
N VAL A 174 3.05 -3.45 -17.83
CA VAL A 174 2.02 -2.40 -17.75
C VAL A 174 2.41 -1.21 -18.63
N LYS A 175 3.68 -0.80 -18.62
CA LYS A 175 4.19 0.28 -19.45
C LYS A 175 4.05 -0.01 -20.94
N THR A 176 4.46 -1.19 -21.39
CA THR A 176 4.29 -1.60 -22.80
C THR A 176 2.81 -1.69 -23.21
N HIS A 177 1.94 -2.17 -22.32
CA HIS A 177 0.49 -2.18 -22.58
C HIS A 177 -0.10 -0.76 -22.65
N LEU A 178 0.38 0.15 -21.80
CA LEU A 178 -0.03 1.54 -21.82
C LEU A 178 0.34 2.21 -23.14
N GLU A 179 1.57 2.05 -23.61
CA GLU A 179 2.03 2.58 -24.91
C GLU A 179 1.15 2.08 -26.07
N ILE A 180 0.76 0.81 -26.05
CA ILE A 180 -0.14 0.22 -27.05
C ILE A 180 -1.55 0.83 -26.98
N GLU A 181 -2.12 0.99 -25.78
CA GLU A 181 -3.44 1.60 -25.61
C GLU A 181 -3.46 3.09 -25.93
N GLU A 182 -2.39 3.82 -25.61
CA GLU A 182 -2.23 5.22 -26.04
C GLU A 182 -2.24 5.34 -27.56
N ALA A 183 -1.45 4.51 -28.26
CA ALA A 183 -1.43 4.50 -29.73
C ALA A 183 -2.80 4.13 -30.34
N LYS A 184 -3.51 3.16 -29.75
CA LYS A 184 -4.88 2.80 -30.17
C LYS A 184 -5.87 3.93 -29.91
N SER A 185 -5.80 4.56 -28.73
CA SER A 185 -6.65 5.68 -28.34
C SER A 185 -6.45 6.86 -29.30
N GLU A 186 -5.20 7.17 -29.62
CA GLU A 186 -4.86 8.22 -30.58
C GLU A 186 -5.38 7.90 -31.99
N SER A 187 -5.23 6.66 -32.46
CA SER A 187 -5.81 6.22 -33.74
C SER A 187 -7.34 6.35 -33.75
N ARG A 188 -8.02 5.99 -32.65
CA ARG A 188 -9.48 6.16 -32.52
C ARG A 188 -9.88 7.64 -32.54
N LEU A 189 -9.11 8.50 -31.88
CA LEU A 189 -9.34 9.95 -31.87
C LEU A 189 -9.23 10.52 -33.28
N GLN A 190 -8.18 10.16 -34.02
CA GLN A 190 -7.99 10.56 -35.42
C GLN A 190 -9.14 10.08 -36.32
N ASN A 191 -9.58 8.83 -36.15
CA ASN A 191 -10.72 8.29 -36.91
C ASN A 191 -12.03 9.03 -36.58
N LEU A 192 -12.27 9.35 -35.31
CA LEU A 192 -13.45 10.10 -34.90
C LEU A 192 -13.44 11.51 -35.50
N GLN A 193 -12.29 12.17 -35.52
CA GLN A 193 -12.13 13.47 -36.15
C GLN A 193 -12.40 13.39 -37.66
N PHE A 194 -11.84 12.39 -38.35
CA PHE A 194 -12.12 12.15 -39.77
C PHE A 194 -13.62 11.93 -40.05
N LEU A 195 -14.31 11.12 -39.23
CA LEU A 195 -15.75 10.88 -39.37
C LEU A 195 -16.57 12.15 -39.15
N LYS A 196 -16.17 12.97 -38.19
CA LYS A 196 -16.80 14.27 -37.93
C LYS A 196 -16.66 15.18 -39.15
N ASP A 197 -15.45 15.33 -39.68
CA ASP A 197 -15.19 16.17 -40.85
C ASP A 197 -15.94 15.65 -42.09
N LYS A 198 -16.02 14.33 -42.27
CA LYS A 198 -16.80 13.72 -43.36
C LYS A 198 -18.30 13.91 -43.21
N SER A 199 -18.82 13.85 -41.98
CA SER A 199 -20.24 14.14 -41.72
C SER A 199 -20.60 15.59 -42.05
N GLU A 200 -19.66 16.51 -41.78
CA GLU A 200 -19.80 17.92 -42.11
C GLU A 200 -19.81 18.16 -43.62
N ASP A 201 -18.86 17.56 -44.35
CA ASP A 201 -18.83 17.59 -45.82
C ASP A 201 -20.15 17.07 -46.43
N LEU A 202 -20.61 15.89 -45.98
CA LEU A 202 -21.87 15.31 -46.46
C LEU A 202 -23.06 16.23 -46.18
N ARG A 203 -23.11 16.85 -45.00
CA ARG A 203 -24.16 17.80 -44.64
C ARG A 203 -24.14 19.05 -45.53
N ILE A 204 -22.97 19.57 -45.87
CA ILE A 204 -22.83 20.70 -46.81
C ILE A 204 -23.29 20.28 -48.22
N ARG A 205 -22.90 19.09 -48.68
CA ARG A 205 -23.29 18.55 -50.00
C ARG A 205 -24.79 18.32 -50.11
N ILE A 206 -25.42 17.75 -49.08
CA ILE A 206 -26.88 17.57 -49.00
C ILE A 206 -27.57 18.93 -49.12
N LYS A 207 -27.20 19.92 -48.29
CA LYS A 207 -27.78 21.27 -48.36
C LYS A 207 -27.62 21.91 -49.73
N THR A 208 -26.51 21.65 -50.41
CA THR A 208 -26.26 22.18 -51.76
C THR A 208 -27.16 21.50 -52.79
N ALA A 209 -27.29 20.16 -52.74
CA ALA A 209 -28.17 19.39 -53.62
C ALA A 209 -29.65 19.75 -53.39
N GLU A 210 -30.08 19.92 -52.13
CA GLU A 210 -31.43 20.39 -51.78
C GLU A 210 -31.72 21.77 -52.39
N LYS A 211 -30.78 22.72 -52.29
CA LYS A 211 -30.90 24.03 -52.93
C LYS A 211 -31.02 23.90 -54.45
N GLN A 212 -30.22 23.04 -55.07
CA GLN A 212 -30.27 22.80 -56.52
C GLN A 212 -31.62 22.19 -56.95
N LEU A 213 -32.14 21.22 -56.18
CA LEU A 213 -33.46 20.62 -56.43
C LEU A 213 -34.58 21.66 -56.30
N ALA A 214 -34.53 22.50 -55.27
CA ALA A 214 -35.47 23.61 -55.09
C ALA A 214 -35.42 24.60 -56.27
N THR A 215 -34.23 24.97 -56.76
CA THR A 215 -34.09 25.85 -57.94
C THR A 215 -34.56 25.19 -59.25
N SER A 216 -34.52 23.86 -59.33
CA SER A 216 -34.98 23.09 -60.50
C SER A 216 -36.51 22.92 -60.53
N GLY A 217 -37.21 23.48 -59.54
CA GLY A 217 -38.68 23.48 -59.46
C GLY A 217 -39.30 22.21 -58.88
N LEU A 218 -38.54 21.44 -58.09
CA LEU A 218 -39.09 20.27 -57.41
C LEU A 218 -40.11 20.70 -56.33
N ASP A 219 -41.36 20.27 -56.49
CA ASP A 219 -42.43 20.50 -55.53
C ASP A 219 -42.29 19.55 -54.32
N GLN A 220 -42.45 20.08 -53.10
CA GLN A 220 -42.37 19.29 -51.86
C GLN A 220 -43.43 18.18 -51.82
N SER A 221 -44.53 18.32 -52.59
CA SER A 221 -45.55 17.27 -52.73
C SER A 221 -45.02 15.96 -53.33
N LEU A 222 -43.93 16.01 -54.09
CA LEU A 222 -43.26 14.86 -54.72
C LEU A 222 -42.14 14.27 -53.85
N MET A 223 -41.92 14.79 -52.64
CA MET A 223 -40.97 14.21 -51.70
C MET A 223 -41.44 12.83 -51.23
N HIS A 224 -40.49 11.95 -50.89
CA HIS A 224 -40.79 10.59 -50.45
C HIS A 224 -41.78 10.56 -49.28
N GLU A 225 -41.61 11.43 -48.29
CA GLU A 225 -42.51 11.54 -47.14
C GLU A 225 -43.95 11.90 -47.55
N SER A 226 -44.12 12.85 -48.48
CA SER A 226 -45.44 13.22 -49.00
C SER A 226 -46.07 12.13 -49.86
N LEU A 227 -45.28 11.44 -50.69
CA LEU A 227 -45.70 10.28 -51.50
C LEU A 227 -46.13 9.10 -50.62
N VAL A 228 -45.37 8.80 -49.56
CA VAL A 228 -45.70 7.73 -48.60
C VAL A 228 -47.01 8.07 -47.90
N ASN A 229 -47.15 9.28 -47.36
CA ASN A 229 -48.39 9.74 -46.74
C ASN A 229 -49.60 9.70 -47.70
N LEU A 230 -49.41 10.06 -48.97
CA LEU A 230 -50.45 9.96 -50.01
C LEU A 230 -50.81 8.50 -50.29
N SER A 231 -49.82 7.61 -50.39
CA SER A 231 -50.05 6.19 -50.64
C SER A 231 -50.78 5.51 -49.48
N GLU A 232 -50.42 5.85 -48.23
CA GLU A 232 -51.09 5.33 -47.04
C GLU A 232 -52.55 5.82 -46.98
N LYS A 233 -52.80 7.07 -47.35
CA LYS A 233 -54.17 7.60 -47.47
C LYS A 233 -54.95 6.90 -48.59
N LEU A 234 -54.33 6.69 -49.75
CA LEU A 234 -54.95 5.99 -50.87
C LEU A 234 -55.32 4.55 -50.49
N ASP A 235 -54.42 3.82 -49.83
CA ASP A 235 -54.68 2.47 -49.33
C ASP A 235 -55.79 2.46 -48.26
N GLY A 236 -55.85 3.49 -47.41
CA GLY A 236 -56.96 3.73 -46.50
C GLY A 236 -58.30 3.85 -47.25
N MET A 237 -58.37 4.77 -48.20
CA MET A 237 -59.58 5.01 -49.02
C MET A 237 -59.95 3.81 -49.88
N GLN A 238 -58.97 3.05 -50.37
CA GLN A 238 -59.21 1.85 -51.17
C GLN A 238 -59.76 0.71 -50.30
N ARG A 239 -59.28 0.56 -49.05
CA ARG A 239 -59.89 -0.36 -48.07
C ARG A 239 -61.34 0.02 -47.77
N GLU A 240 -61.63 1.31 -47.59
CA GLU A 240 -62.99 1.81 -47.41
C GLU A 240 -63.86 1.57 -48.64
N MET A 241 -63.35 1.83 -49.86
CA MET A 241 -64.05 1.59 -51.12
C MET A 241 -64.38 0.12 -51.30
N VAL A 242 -63.44 -0.79 -51.03
CA VAL A 242 -63.68 -2.25 -51.08
C VAL A 242 -64.74 -2.67 -50.05
N HIS A 243 -64.74 -2.07 -48.87
CA HIS A 243 -65.75 -2.34 -47.84
C HIS A 243 -67.15 -1.82 -48.24
N VAL A 244 -67.24 -0.60 -48.79
CA VAL A 244 -68.50 -0.03 -49.28
C VAL A 244 -69.03 -0.80 -50.48
N LYS A 245 -68.16 -1.19 -51.42
CA LYS A 245 -68.54 -2.02 -52.57
C LYS A 245 -69.08 -3.38 -52.14
N ARG A 246 -68.42 -4.05 -51.19
CA ARG A 246 -68.95 -5.29 -50.59
C ARG A 246 -70.34 -5.10 -49.98
N LYS A 247 -70.55 -4.00 -49.23
CA LYS A 247 -71.88 -3.68 -48.69
C LYS A 247 -72.91 -3.48 -49.80
N LEU A 248 -72.56 -2.75 -50.86
CA LEU A 248 -73.45 -2.50 -51.99
C LEU A 248 -73.82 -3.79 -52.74
N ASP A 249 -72.85 -4.66 -53.00
CA ASP A 249 -73.09 -5.95 -53.65
C ASP A 249 -74.07 -6.79 -52.80
N CYS A 250 -73.92 -6.81 -51.48
CA CYS A 250 -74.89 -7.46 -50.59
C CYS A 250 -76.31 -6.85 -50.66
N TYR A 251 -76.45 -5.56 -50.95
CA TYR A 251 -77.75 -4.93 -51.13
C TYR A 251 -78.35 -5.18 -52.52
N LEU A 252 -77.51 -5.30 -53.56
CA LEU A 252 -77.94 -5.59 -54.92
C LEU A 252 -78.41 -7.05 -55.09
N ASP A 253 -77.88 -7.98 -54.30
CA ASP A 253 -78.31 -9.38 -54.26
C ASP A 253 -79.69 -9.58 -53.59
N LEU A 254 -80.25 -8.53 -52.98
CA LEU A 254 -81.58 -8.58 -52.35
C LEU A 254 -82.70 -8.24 -53.36
N PRO A 255 -83.80 -9.03 -53.38
CA PRO A 255 -84.95 -8.73 -54.23
C PRO A 255 -85.58 -7.36 -53.91
N PRO A 256 -86.09 -6.60 -54.89
CA PRO A 256 -86.66 -5.25 -54.69
C PRO A 256 -87.88 -5.18 -53.74
N ASN A 257 -88.47 -6.32 -53.36
CA ASN A 257 -89.64 -6.42 -52.50
C ASN A 257 -89.23 -6.80 -51.06
N LEU A 258 -89.53 -5.91 -50.10
CA LEU A 258 -89.16 -6.03 -48.68
C LEU A 258 -89.58 -7.35 -48.03
N SER A 259 -90.75 -7.88 -48.39
CA SER A 259 -91.27 -9.13 -47.85
C SER A 259 -90.48 -10.35 -48.36
N LEU A 260 -90.02 -10.31 -49.62
CA LEU A 260 -89.30 -11.40 -50.27
C LEU A 260 -87.80 -11.41 -49.87
N ALA A 261 -87.22 -10.22 -49.68
CA ALA A 261 -85.87 -10.06 -49.13
C ALA A 261 -85.78 -10.63 -47.70
N ARG A 262 -86.80 -10.42 -46.86
CA ARG A 262 -86.83 -10.97 -45.48
C ARG A 262 -86.81 -12.50 -45.46
N VAL A 263 -87.51 -13.13 -46.40
CA VAL A 263 -87.52 -14.61 -46.53
C VAL A 263 -86.16 -15.11 -46.97
N LYS A 264 -85.55 -14.50 -48.00
CA LYS A 264 -84.20 -14.87 -48.48
C LYS A 264 -83.10 -14.69 -47.43
N VAL A 265 -83.18 -13.64 -46.61
CA VAL A 265 -82.23 -13.42 -45.50
C VAL A 265 -82.38 -14.49 -44.42
N GLU A 266 -83.61 -14.89 -44.07
CA GLU A 266 -83.83 -15.98 -43.10
C GLU A 266 -83.45 -17.36 -43.65
N GLU A 267 -83.64 -17.59 -44.95
CA GLU A 267 -83.19 -18.82 -45.61
C GLU A 267 -81.66 -18.91 -45.62
N ALA A 268 -80.96 -17.84 -46.01
CA ALA A 268 -79.50 -17.77 -45.96
C ALA A 268 -78.94 -17.89 -44.54
N LYS A 269 -79.61 -17.33 -43.53
CA LYS A 269 -79.24 -17.54 -42.11
C LYS A 269 -79.35 -19.00 -41.70
N ARG A 270 -80.39 -19.71 -42.13
CA ARG A 270 -80.55 -21.14 -41.85
C ARG A 270 -79.46 -21.96 -42.54
N GLU A 271 -79.11 -21.63 -43.78
CA GLU A 271 -78.00 -22.26 -44.49
C GLU A 271 -76.64 -21.98 -43.83
N LEU A 272 -76.39 -20.74 -43.37
CA LEU A 272 -75.18 -20.38 -42.64
C LEU A 272 -75.08 -21.15 -41.31
N ASN A 273 -76.15 -21.20 -40.52
CA ASN A 273 -76.19 -22.00 -39.29
C ASN A 273 -75.93 -23.49 -39.58
N ALA A 274 -76.47 -24.02 -40.68
CA ALA A 274 -76.21 -25.40 -41.08
C ALA A 274 -74.73 -25.62 -41.50
N LEU A 275 -74.11 -24.65 -42.16
CA LEU A 275 -72.70 -24.69 -42.54
C LEU A 275 -71.77 -24.53 -41.33
N GLU A 276 -72.07 -23.63 -40.40
CA GLU A 276 -71.35 -23.49 -39.13
C GLU A 276 -71.39 -24.79 -38.34
N VAL A 277 -72.56 -25.43 -38.22
CA VAL A 277 -72.67 -26.74 -37.56
C VAL A 277 -71.84 -27.80 -38.27
N LYS A 278 -71.79 -27.80 -39.62
CA LYS A 278 -70.91 -28.71 -40.38
C LYS A 278 -69.43 -28.39 -40.18
N PHE A 279 -69.07 -27.12 -40.12
CA PHE A 279 -67.71 -26.66 -39.89
C PHE A 279 -67.24 -26.99 -38.47
N SER A 280 -68.07 -26.75 -37.45
CA SER A 280 -67.84 -27.17 -36.07
C SER A 280 -67.65 -28.68 -35.97
N LYS A 281 -68.49 -29.49 -36.63
CA LYS A 281 -68.30 -30.94 -36.69
C LYS A 281 -66.99 -31.35 -37.37
N LYS A 282 -66.57 -30.63 -38.42
CA LYS A 282 -65.32 -30.93 -39.13
C LYS A 282 -64.10 -30.51 -38.32
N ILE A 283 -64.17 -29.39 -37.60
CA ILE A 283 -63.17 -29.02 -36.60
C ILE A 283 -63.12 -30.09 -35.51
N GLU A 284 -64.25 -30.49 -34.94
CA GLU A 284 -64.31 -31.54 -33.91
C GLU A 284 -63.72 -32.88 -34.39
N MET A 285 -63.97 -33.29 -35.64
CA MET A 285 -63.30 -34.44 -36.24
C MET A 285 -61.79 -34.24 -36.35
N LEU A 286 -61.33 -33.08 -36.83
CA LEU A 286 -59.90 -32.77 -36.94
C LEU A 286 -59.22 -32.75 -35.56
N THR A 287 -59.89 -32.18 -34.55
CA THR A 287 -59.41 -32.19 -33.16
C THR A 287 -59.39 -33.60 -32.60
N ARG A 288 -60.34 -34.47 -32.99
CA ARG A 288 -60.37 -35.89 -32.61
C ARG A 288 -59.27 -36.70 -33.30
N GLU A 289 -59.02 -36.48 -34.59
CA GLU A 289 -57.89 -37.06 -35.35
C GLU A 289 -56.53 -36.58 -34.80
N MET A 290 -56.41 -35.31 -34.41
CA MET A 290 -55.23 -34.78 -33.71
C MET A 290 -55.04 -35.35 -32.30
N LEU A 291 -56.09 -35.78 -31.62
CA LEU A 291 -56.03 -36.46 -30.32
C LEU A 291 -55.70 -37.95 -30.45
N GLU A 292 -56.13 -38.60 -31.54
CA GLU A 292 -55.81 -40.01 -31.85
C GLU A 292 -54.36 -40.17 -32.34
N THR A 293 -53.84 -39.22 -33.13
CA THR A 293 -52.41 -39.16 -33.53
C THR A 293 -51.47 -38.82 -32.37
N ARG A 294 -52.00 -38.39 -31.21
CA ARG A 294 -51.25 -38.12 -29.98
C ARG A 294 -51.29 -39.28 -28.97
N ARG A 295 -51.99 -40.38 -29.29
CA ARG A 295 -52.08 -41.63 -28.49
C ARG A 295 -51.38 -42.84 -29.14
N LEU A 296 -50.61 -42.61 -30.21
CA LEU A 296 -49.55 -43.49 -30.75
C LEU A 296 -48.19 -42.87 -30.40
#